data_AF-A0AAF5PRE1-F1
#
_entry.id   AF-A0AAF5PRE1-F1
#
_cell.length_a   1.000
_cell.length_b   1.000
_cell.length_c   1.000
_cell.angle_alpha   90.00
_cell.angle_beta   90.00
_cell.angle_gamma   90.00
#
_symmetry.space_group_name_H-M   'P 1'
#
loop_
_entity.id
_entity.type
_entity.pdbx_description
1 polymer ?
#
loop_
_entity_poly.entity_id
_entity_poly.type
_entity_poly.pdbx_seq_one_letter_code
_entity_poly.pdbx_strand_id
1 'polypeptide(L)'
;MKDELNEDMCEIGDDDIVGEIDVILSRNPNNSELYRIQYPIRKVNPFGCDIVKARYKRNVKVLEMRLPVDKSSSSFDKGRAEHLALISGTSAGASATNNFRIMDEEVYIGRSFGNDAPVHYAVGFFKNQCLYICPLTGSFDMKRSISYLNGQGKNRIARTSEDDMSDSGEEGSSKNPSPIRVRFKRPETERQKRRREQSSAHRSRLIEQDPWTPLNINCMADTESIKYSKSLLSIPVTMPDSCRVPDPMQLVQEAIIGEKMNALDLNDCNQLISLRRIRHLPEVQQVRALMIKVRCISTNEVQEYISKCIPRHLLISRVRDCAHLVCNVWILKSELLYPDETSVLKHARDLVLCLFSSDLPVRRLDLQMAFGLRTSDLDGILKTLNRVVVDEHERSWKLKHDDVEEFGKTKDDLKVFIEEKRYWHRRWEEIHRYLMARKEKAGNIIRRKKRVNSRQNGSSDKTLRKRNNVKTIVID
;
A
#
# COMPACT_ATOMS: atom_id res chain seq x y z
N MET A 1 -11.13 -16.15 -41.39
CA MET A 1 -10.30 -14.95 -41.07
C MET A 1 -9.51 -15.18 -39.78
N LYS A 2 -8.71 -16.25 -39.72
CA LYS A 2 -7.85 -16.56 -38.57
C LYS A 2 -6.62 -17.40 -38.95
N ASP A 3 -6.18 -17.31 -40.21
CA ASP A 3 -5.13 -18.20 -40.75
C ASP A 3 -4.02 -17.46 -41.54
N GLU A 4 -3.78 -16.15 -41.33
CA GLU A 4 -2.77 -15.42 -42.11
C GLU A 4 -1.90 -14.46 -41.27
N LEU A 5 -1.44 -14.87 -40.08
CA LEU A 5 -0.49 -14.08 -39.28
C LEU A 5 0.63 -14.92 -38.65
N ASN A 6 1.07 -15.98 -39.32
CA ASN A 6 2.15 -16.85 -38.82
C ASN A 6 3.37 -16.96 -39.76
N GLU A 7 3.51 -16.08 -40.74
CA GLU A 7 4.69 -16.02 -41.60
C GLU A 7 5.22 -14.59 -41.57
N ASP A 8 6.18 -14.35 -40.66
CA ASP A 8 7.25 -13.33 -40.73
C ASP A 8 7.96 -13.22 -39.37
N MET A 9 8.28 -14.37 -38.76
CA MET A 9 9.37 -14.42 -37.77
C MET A 9 10.64 -14.67 -38.59
N CYS A 10 11.23 -13.58 -39.10
CA CYS A 10 12.58 -13.62 -39.65
C CYS A 10 13.47 -14.40 -38.69
N GLU A 11 14.09 -15.47 -39.20
CA GLU A 11 15.28 -16.07 -38.61
C GLU A 11 16.33 -14.96 -38.49
N ILE A 12 16.37 -14.33 -37.33
CA ILE A 12 17.51 -13.51 -36.93
C ILE A 12 18.62 -14.54 -36.76
N GLY A 13 19.45 -14.71 -37.80
CA GLY A 13 20.65 -15.53 -37.72
C GLY A 13 21.43 -15.12 -36.48
N ASP A 14 21.81 -16.10 -35.67
CA ASP A 14 22.60 -15.86 -34.46
C ASP A 14 23.81 -14.99 -34.84
N ASP A 15 23.85 -13.76 -34.30
CA ASP A 15 24.99 -12.87 -34.47
C ASP A 15 26.26 -13.58 -33.96
N ASP A 16 27.29 -13.65 -34.80
CA ASP A 16 28.55 -14.29 -34.44
C ASP A 16 29.14 -13.65 -33.17
N ILE A 17 29.41 -14.47 -32.15
CA ILE A 17 30.00 -14.02 -30.88
C ILE A 17 31.44 -13.55 -31.16
N VAL A 18 31.66 -12.24 -31.08
CA VAL A 18 32.98 -11.61 -31.36
C VAL A 18 33.94 -11.70 -30.17
N GLY A 19 33.43 -11.90 -28.94
CA GLY A 19 34.25 -12.06 -27.75
C GLY A 19 33.45 -12.30 -26.47
N GLU A 20 34.06 -13.00 -25.52
CA GLU A 20 33.49 -13.30 -24.21
C GLU A 20 34.19 -12.46 -23.13
N ILE A 21 33.41 -11.92 -22.19
CA ILE A 21 33.90 -11.06 -21.10
C ILE A 21 33.43 -11.64 -19.78
N ASP A 22 34.37 -11.99 -18.91
CA ASP A 22 34.05 -12.43 -17.57
C ASP A 22 33.48 -11.29 -16.73
N VAL A 23 32.32 -11.51 -16.13
CA VAL A 23 31.68 -10.56 -15.21
C VAL A 23 31.92 -10.98 -13.77
N ILE A 24 32.67 -10.18 -13.02
CA ILE A 24 33.07 -10.46 -11.64
C ILE A 24 32.33 -9.52 -10.71
N LEU A 25 31.54 -10.07 -9.78
CA LEU A 25 30.93 -9.29 -8.70
C LEU A 25 31.94 -9.06 -7.59
N SER A 26 32.37 -7.81 -7.41
CA SER A 26 33.25 -7.39 -6.32
C SER A 26 32.45 -6.85 -5.14
N ARG A 27 32.80 -7.28 -3.92
CA ARG A 27 32.22 -6.71 -2.69
C ARG A 27 33.13 -5.63 -2.12
N ASN A 28 32.53 -4.64 -1.47
CA ASN A 28 33.27 -3.64 -0.74
C ASN A 28 34.08 -4.30 0.40
N PRO A 29 35.39 -4.04 0.50
CA PRO A 29 36.21 -4.60 1.57
C PRO A 29 35.79 -4.04 2.93
N ASN A 30 35.90 -4.86 3.99
CA ASN A 30 35.75 -4.44 5.38
C ASN A 30 34.42 -3.75 5.73
N ASN A 31 33.33 -4.12 5.05
CA ASN A 31 31.99 -3.54 5.27
C ASN A 31 31.93 -2.02 5.01
N SER A 32 32.75 -1.52 4.08
CA SER A 32 32.69 -0.12 3.65
C SER A 32 31.45 0.14 2.78
N GLU A 33 30.95 1.37 2.83
CA GLU A 33 29.85 1.83 2.00
C GLU A 33 30.41 2.54 0.76
N LEU A 34 29.85 2.25 -0.42
CA LEU A 34 30.25 2.87 -1.67
C LEU A 34 29.12 3.76 -2.18
N TYR A 35 29.39 5.06 -2.30
CA TYR A 35 28.41 6.03 -2.77
C TYR A 35 28.89 6.73 -4.04
N ARG A 36 27.95 7.01 -4.94
CA ARG A 36 28.17 7.94 -6.05
C ARG A 36 27.88 9.36 -5.59
N ILE A 37 28.85 10.27 -5.71
CA ILE A 37 28.65 11.70 -5.40
C ILE A 37 28.54 12.45 -6.72
N GLN A 38 27.44 13.16 -6.93
CA GLN A 38 27.20 13.94 -8.15
C GLN A 38 26.89 15.40 -7.85
N TYR A 39 27.32 16.30 -8.75
CA TYR A 39 27.13 17.75 -8.64
C TYR A 39 26.38 18.27 -9.87
N PRO A 40 25.03 18.15 -9.91
CA PRO A 40 24.27 18.34 -11.14
C PRO A 40 24.41 19.71 -11.81
N ILE A 41 24.72 20.75 -11.04
CA ILE A 41 24.75 22.16 -11.49
C ILE A 41 26.20 22.67 -11.64
N ARG A 42 27.20 21.91 -11.17
CA ARG A 42 28.60 22.36 -11.19
C ARG A 42 29.25 21.97 -12.51
N LYS A 43 29.79 22.97 -13.23
CA LYS A 43 30.46 22.76 -14.53
C LYS A 43 31.92 22.34 -14.43
N VAL A 44 32.55 22.56 -13.28
CA VAL A 44 33.97 22.30 -13.02
C VAL A 44 34.10 21.11 -12.07
N ASN A 45 35.06 20.23 -12.33
CA ASN A 45 35.35 19.09 -11.47
C ASN A 45 35.60 19.56 -10.01
N PRO A 46 34.79 19.12 -9.03
CA PRO A 46 34.95 19.50 -7.63
C PRO A 46 36.22 18.93 -6.99
N PHE A 47 36.82 17.88 -7.55
CA PHE A 47 38.00 17.20 -7.01
C PHE A 47 39.32 17.67 -7.63
N GLY A 48 39.32 18.74 -8.43
CA GLY A 48 40.54 19.33 -8.98
C GLY A 48 41.28 20.27 -8.03
N CYS A 49 40.75 20.52 -6.83
CA CYS A 49 41.35 21.41 -5.83
C CYS A 49 41.92 20.60 -4.66
N ASP A 50 43.12 20.95 -4.20
CA ASP A 50 43.88 20.18 -3.20
C ASP A 50 43.27 20.20 -1.79
N ILE A 51 42.38 21.15 -1.48
CA ILE A 51 41.82 21.32 -0.14
C ILE A 51 40.32 21.11 -0.18
N VAL A 52 39.86 19.88 0.06
CA VAL A 52 38.44 19.56 0.25
C VAL A 52 38.21 19.15 1.69
N LYS A 53 37.19 19.73 2.35
CA LYS A 53 36.75 19.31 3.69
C LYS A 53 35.42 18.59 3.56
N ALA A 54 35.27 17.44 4.20
CA ALA A 54 34.00 16.73 4.22
C ALA A 54 33.61 16.32 5.63
N ARG A 55 32.30 16.24 5.85
CA ARG A 55 31.71 15.69 7.07
C ARG A 55 30.44 14.94 6.74
N TYR A 56 30.17 13.89 7.49
CA TYR A 56 29.09 12.95 7.22
C TYR A 56 28.26 12.69 8.47
N LYS A 57 26.94 12.61 8.29
CA LYS A 57 25.98 12.14 9.29
C LYS A 57 25.55 10.73 8.92
N ARG A 58 25.94 9.75 9.72
CA ARG A 58 25.81 8.32 9.39
C ARG A 58 24.35 7.84 9.41
N ASN A 59 23.58 8.21 10.42
CA ASN A 59 22.24 7.66 10.60
C ASN A 59 21.24 8.24 9.60
N VAL A 60 21.39 9.53 9.27
CA VAL A 60 20.52 10.21 8.31
C VAL A 60 21.10 10.29 6.89
N LYS A 61 22.28 9.70 6.66
CA LYS A 61 23.00 9.68 5.38
C LYS A 61 23.05 11.06 4.72
N VAL A 62 23.66 12.03 5.41
CA VAL A 62 23.86 13.40 4.92
C VAL A 62 25.34 13.69 4.80
N LEU A 63 25.77 14.07 3.60
CA LEU A 63 27.15 14.43 3.31
C LEU A 63 27.23 15.95 3.09
N GLU A 64 28.13 16.62 3.79
CA GLU A 64 28.54 17.99 3.49
C GLU A 64 29.97 18.00 2.98
N MET A 65 30.18 18.71 1.87
CA MET A 65 31.49 18.95 1.30
C MET A 65 31.73 20.45 1.16
N ARG A 66 32.90 20.92 1.58
CA ARG A 66 33.33 22.30 1.42
C ARG A 66 34.49 22.32 0.43
N LEU A 67 34.29 23.12 -0.60
CA LEU A 67 35.20 23.26 -1.73
C LEU A 67 35.74 24.69 -1.72
N PRO A 68 37.02 24.91 -2.02
CA PRO A 68 37.59 26.24 -2.05
C PRO A 68 37.04 26.99 -3.26
N VAL A 69 36.83 28.30 -3.11
CA VAL A 69 36.47 29.19 -4.21
C VAL A 69 37.73 29.51 -5.00
N ASP A 70 37.65 29.44 -6.33
CA ASP A 70 38.72 29.90 -7.20
C ASP A 70 38.78 31.43 -7.20
N LYS A 71 39.71 31.97 -6.41
CA LYS A 71 39.98 33.42 -6.28
C LYS A 71 40.81 33.97 -7.45
N SER A 72 41.40 33.10 -8.27
CA SER A 72 42.23 33.48 -9.42
C SER A 72 41.41 33.67 -10.69
N SER A 73 40.19 33.14 -10.72
CA SER A 73 39.26 33.31 -11.84
C SER A 73 38.89 34.77 -12.06
N SER A 74 38.84 35.20 -13.33
CA SER A 74 38.28 36.49 -13.73
C SER A 74 36.80 36.68 -13.36
N SER A 75 36.10 35.58 -13.06
CA SER A 75 34.70 35.61 -12.62
C SER A 75 34.54 35.84 -11.11
N PHE A 76 35.64 35.94 -10.36
CA PHE A 76 35.61 36.18 -8.92
C PHE A 76 35.51 37.68 -8.60
N ASP A 77 34.37 38.09 -8.04
CA ASP A 77 34.18 39.44 -7.52
C ASP A 77 34.52 39.48 -6.02
N LYS A 78 35.68 40.08 -5.72
CA LYS A 78 36.17 40.25 -4.36
C LYS A 78 35.21 41.06 -3.48
N GLY A 79 34.68 42.18 -3.99
CA GLY A 79 33.79 43.05 -3.21
C GLY A 79 32.48 42.35 -2.84
N ARG A 80 31.93 41.56 -3.78
CA ARG A 80 30.76 40.74 -3.50
C ARG A 80 31.05 39.61 -2.50
N ALA A 81 32.21 38.98 -2.60
CA ALA A 81 32.61 37.92 -1.67
C ALA A 81 32.83 38.44 -0.23
N GLU A 82 33.36 39.66 -0.08
CA GLU A 82 33.46 40.35 1.21
C GLU A 82 32.10 40.68 1.81
N HIS A 83 31.20 41.25 1.00
CA HIS A 83 29.83 41.56 1.43
C HIS A 83 29.07 40.29 1.87
N LEU A 84 29.23 39.18 1.13
CA LEU A 84 28.63 37.90 1.51
C LEU A 84 29.24 37.33 2.79
N ALA A 85 30.54 37.47 3.02
CA ALA A 85 31.18 37.05 4.26
C ALA A 85 30.64 37.84 5.47
N LEU A 86 30.43 39.15 5.30
CA LEU A 86 29.83 40.02 6.32
C LEU A 86 28.40 39.55 6.69
N ILE A 87 27.58 39.23 5.68
CA ILE A 87 26.20 38.73 5.89
C ILE A 87 26.20 37.37 6.59
N SER A 88 27.16 36.51 6.26
CA SER A 88 27.21 35.12 6.74
C SER A 88 27.58 35.00 8.22
N GLY A 89 28.12 36.07 8.83
CA GLY A 89 28.47 36.08 10.25
C GLY A 89 29.54 35.05 10.64
N THR A 90 30.37 34.60 9.69
CA THR A 90 31.40 33.57 9.94
C THR A 90 32.41 34.07 10.97
N SER A 91 32.26 33.60 12.21
CA SER A 91 33.20 33.76 13.31
C SER A 91 34.10 32.53 13.40
N ALA A 92 35.24 32.55 12.68
CA ALA A 92 36.31 31.59 12.91
C ALA A 92 37.68 32.22 12.61
N GLY A 93 38.54 32.26 13.63
CA GLY A 93 39.99 32.49 13.53
C GLY A 93 40.44 33.93 13.32
N ALA A 94 40.63 34.68 14.41
CA ALA A 94 41.41 35.90 14.40
C ALA A 94 42.89 35.55 14.12
N SER A 95 43.34 35.72 12.87
CA SER A 95 44.75 35.97 12.60
C SER A 95 44.86 37.41 12.11
N ALA A 96 45.43 38.24 12.98
CA ALA A 96 45.59 39.66 12.78
C ALA A 96 46.61 39.90 11.67
N THR A 97 46.14 40.35 10.50
CA THR A 97 46.78 41.29 9.57
C THR A 97 45.97 41.28 8.26
N ASN A 98 45.34 42.42 7.92
CA ASN A 98 44.43 42.68 6.79
C ASN A 98 42.95 42.27 6.98
N ASN A 99 42.16 43.21 7.54
CA ASN A 99 40.77 43.06 7.98
C ASN A 99 39.71 43.08 6.84
N PHE A 100 39.88 42.28 5.79
CA PHE A 100 38.79 42.00 4.83
C PHE A 100 38.49 40.50 4.81
N ARG A 101 37.38 40.10 5.45
CA ARG A 101 36.91 38.70 5.50
C ARG A 101 36.23 38.37 4.18
N ILE A 102 36.69 37.34 3.48
CA ILE A 102 36.18 36.92 2.16
C ILE A 102 35.59 35.52 2.28
N MET A 103 34.44 35.28 1.66
CA MET A 103 33.87 33.94 1.54
C MET A 103 34.78 33.10 0.64
N ASP A 104 35.47 32.13 1.23
CA ASP A 104 36.53 31.34 0.61
C ASP A 104 36.13 29.89 0.33
N GLU A 105 34.99 29.44 0.88
CA GLU A 105 34.47 28.09 0.74
C GLU A 105 33.05 28.07 0.14
N GLU A 106 32.83 27.19 -0.84
CA GLU A 106 31.51 26.78 -1.27
C GLU A 106 31.06 25.53 -0.51
N VAL A 107 29.91 25.61 0.15
CA VAL A 107 29.34 24.47 0.89
C VAL A 107 28.32 23.75 0.02
N TYR A 108 28.49 22.45 -0.17
CA TYR A 108 27.54 21.56 -0.84
C TYR A 108 27.01 20.53 0.14
N ILE A 109 25.70 20.27 0.09
CA ILE A 109 25.03 19.28 0.94
C ILE A 109 24.26 18.32 0.05
N GLY A 110 24.50 17.02 0.24
CA GLY A 110 23.78 15.93 -0.39
C GLY A 110 23.13 15.03 0.64
N ARG A 111 22.03 14.39 0.25
CA ARG A 111 21.36 13.36 1.06
C ARG A 111 21.19 12.11 0.23
N SER A 112 21.55 10.96 0.79
CA SER A 112 21.26 9.66 0.18
C SER A 112 20.04 9.09 0.86
N PHE A 113 19.01 8.77 0.09
CA PHE A 113 17.84 8.06 0.59
C PHE A 113 18.05 6.56 0.40
N GLY A 114 17.47 5.75 1.29
CA GLY A 114 17.32 4.32 1.02
C GLY A 114 16.44 4.16 -0.23
N ASN A 115 16.86 3.31 -1.15
CA ASN A 115 16.10 3.07 -2.38
C ASN A 115 15.24 1.82 -2.16
N ASP A 116 13.93 2.01 -1.99
CA ASP A 116 12.94 0.92 -2.05
C ASP A 116 12.58 0.58 -3.51
N ALA A 117 13.15 1.31 -4.48
CA ALA A 117 12.93 1.02 -5.89
C ALA A 117 13.64 -0.29 -6.30
N PRO A 118 13.07 -1.05 -7.25
CA PRO A 118 13.65 -2.30 -7.73
C PRO A 118 14.95 -2.11 -8.54
N VAL A 119 15.40 -0.87 -8.72
CA VAL A 119 16.58 -0.53 -9.51
C VAL A 119 17.78 -0.34 -8.59
N HIS A 120 18.74 -1.24 -8.70
CA HIS A 120 20.03 -1.15 -8.02
C HIS A 120 21.09 -0.61 -8.97
N TYR A 121 21.89 0.34 -8.49
CA TYR A 121 23.02 0.88 -9.26
C TYR A 121 24.31 0.18 -8.84
N ALA A 122 25.20 -0.02 -9.80
CA ALA A 122 26.54 -0.53 -9.58
C ALA A 122 27.55 0.25 -10.41
N VAL A 123 28.81 0.23 -9.99
CA VAL A 123 29.94 0.75 -10.76
C VAL A 123 30.57 -0.42 -11.50
N GLY A 124 30.67 -0.31 -12.82
CA GLY A 124 31.39 -1.25 -13.67
C GLY A 124 32.74 -0.67 -14.11
N PHE A 125 33.81 -1.46 -14.03
CA PHE A 125 35.09 -1.08 -14.63
C PHE A 125 35.81 -2.28 -15.24
N PHE A 126 36.55 -2.04 -16.32
CA PHE A 126 37.28 -3.07 -17.04
C PHE A 126 38.72 -3.15 -16.57
N LYS A 127 39.19 -4.38 -16.32
CA LYS A 127 40.60 -4.66 -16.07
C LYS A 127 40.94 -6.08 -16.49
N ASN A 128 42.07 -6.25 -17.19
CA ASN A 128 42.56 -7.56 -17.64
C ASN A 128 41.49 -8.37 -18.43
N GLN A 129 40.71 -7.71 -19.30
CA GLN A 129 39.60 -8.29 -20.07
C GLN A 129 38.41 -8.80 -19.24
N CYS A 130 38.35 -8.54 -17.94
CA CYS A 130 37.19 -8.81 -17.10
C CYS A 130 36.43 -7.51 -16.77
N LEU A 131 35.10 -7.59 -16.67
CA LEU A 131 34.23 -6.54 -16.15
C LEU A 131 33.98 -6.77 -14.66
N TYR A 132 34.49 -5.87 -13.83
CA TYR A 132 34.22 -5.89 -12.40
C TYR A 132 33.00 -5.02 -12.09
N ILE A 133 32.03 -5.56 -11.35
CA ILE A 133 30.81 -4.87 -10.93
C ILE A 133 30.83 -4.72 -9.41
N CYS A 134 30.74 -3.48 -8.92
CA CYS A 134 30.65 -3.14 -7.50
C CYS A 134 29.29 -2.50 -7.19
N PRO A 135 28.44 -3.08 -6.34
CA PRO A 135 27.14 -2.51 -6.00
C PRO A 135 27.30 -1.20 -5.21
N LEU A 136 26.50 -0.20 -5.55
CA LEU A 136 26.45 1.07 -4.82
C LEU A 136 25.49 0.98 -3.64
N THR A 137 25.92 1.51 -2.49
CA THR A 137 25.06 1.72 -1.31
C THR A 137 24.03 2.82 -1.56
N GLY A 138 24.36 3.81 -2.39
CA GLY A 138 23.47 4.92 -2.73
C GLY A 138 24.12 6.00 -3.58
N SER A 139 23.43 7.13 -3.72
CA SER A 139 23.91 8.32 -4.42
C SER A 139 23.66 9.58 -3.60
N PHE A 140 24.60 10.52 -3.66
CA PHE A 140 24.48 11.87 -3.10
C PHE A 140 24.35 12.90 -4.21
N ASP A 141 23.20 13.56 -4.25
CA ASP A 141 22.95 14.68 -5.15
C ASP A 141 23.34 15.97 -4.44
N MET A 142 24.55 16.44 -4.71
CA MET A 142 25.15 17.58 -4.03
C MET A 142 24.52 18.88 -4.52
N LYS A 143 23.90 19.62 -3.60
CA LYS A 143 23.32 20.94 -3.86
C LYS A 143 24.09 22.02 -3.13
N ARG A 144 24.37 23.13 -3.81
CA ARG A 144 25.03 24.29 -3.21
C ARG A 144 24.14 24.85 -2.10
N SER A 145 24.68 24.96 -0.90
CA SER A 145 23.99 25.51 0.26
C SER A 145 24.07 27.02 0.25
N ILE A 146 22.92 27.66 0.47
CA ILE A 146 22.78 29.11 0.66
C ILE A 146 22.35 29.44 2.09
N SER A 147 22.59 28.54 3.05
CA SER A 147 22.14 28.70 4.44
C SER A 147 22.62 29.99 5.10
N TYR A 148 23.73 30.56 4.64
CA TYR A 148 24.23 31.85 5.09
C TYR A 148 23.25 33.01 4.85
N LEU A 149 22.38 32.94 3.84
CA LEU A 149 21.34 33.96 3.59
C LEU A 149 20.20 33.90 4.62
N ASN A 150 19.98 32.76 5.27
CA ASN A 150 18.90 32.61 6.26
C ASN A 150 19.18 33.41 7.55
N GLY A 151 20.44 33.77 7.84
CA GLY A 151 20.80 34.60 8.99
C GLY A 151 20.36 36.06 8.85
N GLN A 152 20.13 36.53 7.62
CA GLN A 152 19.79 37.92 7.30
C GLN A 152 18.42 38.32 7.88
N GLY A 153 17.45 37.39 7.92
CA GLY A 153 16.13 37.62 8.53
C GLY A 153 16.16 37.72 10.06
N LYS A 154 17.05 36.99 10.72
CA LYS A 154 17.16 37.00 12.19
C LYS A 154 17.84 38.27 12.71
N ASN A 155 18.90 38.73 12.05
CA ASN A 155 19.59 39.97 12.43
C ASN A 155 18.75 41.23 12.14
N ARG A 156 17.90 41.21 11.11
CA ARG A 156 16.99 42.33 10.81
C ARG A 156 15.87 42.44 11.84
N ILE A 157 15.32 41.31 12.30
CA ILE A 157 14.31 41.27 13.37
C ILE A 157 14.92 41.70 14.72
N ALA A 158 16.13 41.26 15.04
CA ALA A 158 16.83 41.64 16.27
C ALA A 158 17.12 43.15 16.35
N ARG A 159 17.52 43.78 15.24
CA ARG A 159 17.75 45.24 15.19
C ARG A 159 16.46 46.05 15.32
N THR A 160 15.37 45.61 14.70
CA THR A 160 14.05 46.26 14.90
C THR A 160 13.51 46.07 16.32
N SER A 161 13.89 45.02 17.05
CA SER A 161 13.46 44.83 18.44
C SER A 161 14.32 45.58 19.47
N GLU A 162 15.53 46.00 19.10
CA GLU A 162 16.40 46.79 19.98
C GLU A 162 16.11 48.30 19.86
N ASP A 163 15.71 48.79 18.68
CA ASP A 163 15.34 50.20 18.47
C ASP A 163 13.93 50.56 19.00
N ASP A 164 13.05 49.59 19.26
CA ASP A 164 11.67 49.81 19.77
C ASP A 164 11.58 49.73 21.32
N MET A 165 12.70 49.65 22.05
CA MET A 165 12.74 49.50 23.52
C MET A 165 13.32 50.71 24.27
N SER A 166 13.32 51.90 23.65
CA SER A 166 13.68 53.15 24.32
C SER A 166 12.54 54.16 24.34
N ASP A 167 11.40 53.83 24.95
CA ASP A 167 10.52 54.83 25.54
C ASP A 167 9.59 54.21 26.60
N SER A 168 9.34 54.95 27.68
CA SER A 168 8.36 54.70 28.76
C SER A 168 8.77 53.79 29.94
N GLY A 169 9.31 54.44 30.99
CA GLY A 169 8.58 54.69 32.25
C GLY A 169 8.24 53.51 33.19
N GLU A 170 8.77 53.61 34.41
CA GLU A 170 8.48 52.86 35.65
C GLU A 170 7.04 52.35 35.84
N GLU A 171 6.89 51.10 36.28
CA GLU A 171 6.31 50.77 37.60
C GLU A 171 6.47 49.27 37.91
N GLY A 172 6.88 48.98 39.15
CA GLY A 172 7.16 47.64 39.64
C GLY A 172 5.90 46.78 39.75
N SER A 173 5.98 45.55 39.24
CA SER A 173 5.06 44.49 39.63
C SER A 173 5.81 43.18 39.85
N SER A 174 5.58 42.63 41.02
CA SER A 174 6.16 41.44 41.60
C SER A 174 6.14 40.23 40.67
N LYS A 175 7.31 39.60 40.47
CA LYS A 175 7.42 38.25 39.92
C LYS A 175 6.82 37.25 40.92
N ASN A 176 5.52 37.00 40.81
CA ASN A 176 4.91 35.81 41.39
C ASN A 176 5.46 34.57 40.66
N PRO A 177 5.99 33.55 41.36
CA PRO A 177 6.42 32.32 40.71
C PRO A 177 5.19 31.59 40.17
N SER A 178 5.11 31.47 38.85
CA SER A 178 4.06 30.67 38.20
C SER A 178 4.27 29.19 38.56
N PRO A 179 3.23 28.47 39.02
CA PRO A 179 3.38 27.08 39.43
C PRO A 179 3.75 26.19 38.24
N ILE A 180 4.76 25.34 38.45
CA ILE A 180 5.22 24.33 37.49
C ILE A 180 4.06 23.37 37.19
N ARG A 181 3.39 23.58 36.05
CA ARG A 181 2.29 22.73 35.61
C ARG A 181 2.88 21.52 34.89
N VAL A 182 3.11 20.45 35.65
CA VAL A 182 3.56 19.14 35.10
C VAL A 182 2.43 18.58 34.23
N ARG A 183 2.50 18.81 32.91
CA ARG A 183 1.60 18.17 31.95
C ARG A 183 2.14 16.78 31.65
N PHE A 184 1.54 15.77 32.27
CA PHE A 184 1.77 14.37 31.92
C PHE A 184 1.42 14.18 30.44
N LYS A 185 2.40 13.66 29.68
CA LYS A 185 2.23 13.37 28.26
C LYS A 185 1.19 12.26 28.15
N ARG A 186 0.02 12.57 27.59
CA ARG A 186 -1.03 11.57 27.33
C ARG A 186 -0.41 10.43 26.51
N PRO A 187 -0.70 9.16 26.84
CA PRO A 187 -0.25 8.03 26.04
C PRO A 187 -0.82 8.20 24.62
N GLU A 188 0.07 8.20 23.65
CA GLU A 188 -0.28 8.49 22.27
C GLU A 188 -0.74 7.21 21.58
N THR A 189 -1.84 7.30 20.83
CA THR A 189 -2.32 6.16 20.04
C THR A 189 -1.33 5.82 18.93
N GLU A 190 -1.24 4.53 18.55
CA GLU A 190 -0.39 4.05 17.44
C GLU A 190 -0.57 4.87 16.15
N ARG A 191 -1.81 5.27 15.84
CA ARG A 191 -2.12 6.10 14.67
C ARG A 191 -1.53 7.51 14.74
N GLN A 192 -1.54 8.12 15.93
CA GLN A 192 -0.96 9.46 16.15
C GLN A 192 0.57 9.40 16.10
N LYS A 193 1.15 8.35 16.72
CA LYS A 193 2.60 8.10 16.69
C LYS A 193 3.12 8.01 15.26
N ARG A 194 2.46 7.21 14.41
CA ARG A 194 2.81 7.09 12.98
C ARG A 194 2.72 8.43 12.23
N ARG A 195 1.68 9.24 12.47
CA ARG A 195 1.57 10.58 11.86
C ARG A 195 2.69 11.52 12.29
N ARG A 196 3.07 11.47 13.56
CA ARG A 196 4.18 12.29 14.09
C ARG A 196 5.51 11.86 13.48
N GLU A 197 5.76 10.56 13.36
CA GLU A 197 6.97 10.03 12.74
C GLU A 197 7.08 10.40 11.25
N GLN A 198 5.95 10.48 10.53
CA GLN A 198 5.88 10.94 9.14
C GLN A 198 6.05 12.46 8.97
N SER A 199 5.88 13.24 10.05
CA SER A 199 5.96 14.70 9.99
C SER A 199 7.37 15.20 9.62
N SER A 200 7.43 16.31 8.90
CA SER A 200 8.71 16.96 8.54
C SER A 200 9.47 17.43 9.79
N ALA A 201 8.77 17.94 10.80
CA ALA A 201 9.37 18.41 12.04
C ALA A 201 10.11 17.30 12.80
N HIS A 202 9.56 16.08 12.83
CA HIS A 202 10.23 14.93 13.44
C HIS A 202 11.50 14.55 12.66
N ARG A 203 11.42 14.49 11.33
CA ARG A 203 12.58 14.20 10.47
C ARG A 203 13.68 15.26 10.60
N SER A 204 13.34 16.55 10.65
CA SER A 204 14.32 17.62 10.88
C SER A 204 15.03 17.47 12.22
N ARG A 205 14.28 17.12 13.28
CA ARG A 205 14.87 16.90 14.61
C ARG A 205 15.84 15.72 14.63
N LEU A 206 15.53 14.62 13.95
CA LEU A 206 16.45 13.48 13.82
C LEU A 206 17.73 13.88 13.08
N ILE A 207 17.59 14.65 11.99
CA ILE A 207 18.74 15.17 11.24
C ILE A 207 19.59 16.09 12.12
N GLU A 208 19.00 16.94 12.96
CA GLU A 208 19.72 17.81 13.89
C GLU A 208 20.44 17.04 15.00
N GLN A 209 19.80 16.02 15.55
CA GLN A 209 20.34 15.18 16.63
C GLN A 209 21.52 14.30 16.18
N ASP A 210 21.56 13.88 14.90
CA ASP A 210 22.63 13.03 14.38
C ASP A 210 23.96 13.81 14.33
N PRO A 211 25.04 13.35 14.99
CA PRO A 211 26.31 14.07 15.05
C PRO A 211 27.02 14.13 13.69
N TRP A 212 27.78 15.20 13.47
CA TRP A 212 28.67 15.31 12.33
C TRP A 212 29.99 14.57 12.60
N THR A 213 30.36 13.65 11.73
CA THR A 213 31.67 12.99 11.75
C THR A 213 32.56 13.61 10.66
N PRO A 214 33.73 14.20 11.01
CA PRO A 214 34.66 14.70 10.00
C PRO A 214 35.25 13.53 9.19
N LEU A 215 35.47 13.74 7.90
CA LEU A 215 36.05 12.75 7.00
C LEU A 215 37.42 13.22 6.51
N ASN A 216 38.38 12.29 6.53
CA ASN A 216 39.66 12.47 5.85
C ASN A 216 39.49 12.10 4.38
N ILE A 217 39.83 13.02 3.48
CA ILE A 217 39.68 12.83 2.04
C ILE A 217 41.03 12.45 1.47
N ASN A 218 41.06 11.30 0.80
CA ASN A 218 42.22 10.82 0.06
C ASN A 218 41.95 11.01 -1.43
N CYS A 219 42.86 11.68 -2.14
CA CYS A 219 42.82 11.90 -3.57
C CYS A 219 43.20 10.64 -4.35
N MET A 220 43.02 10.65 -5.67
CA MET A 220 43.30 9.49 -6.53
C MET A 220 44.75 9.01 -6.47
N ALA A 221 45.71 9.93 -6.28
CA ALA A 221 47.13 9.63 -6.19
C ALA A 221 47.56 9.08 -4.81
N ASP A 222 46.69 9.17 -3.80
CA ASP A 222 47.07 8.78 -2.44
C ASP A 222 47.16 7.27 -2.31
N THR A 223 48.13 6.85 -1.47
CA THR A 223 48.42 5.44 -1.24
C THR A 223 47.19 4.66 -0.78
N GLU A 224 46.34 5.25 0.07
CA GLU A 224 45.12 4.61 0.57
C GLU A 224 44.05 4.42 -0.52
N SER A 225 43.88 5.39 -1.42
CA SER A 225 42.96 5.28 -2.56
C SER A 225 43.41 4.18 -3.53
N ILE A 226 44.72 4.10 -3.79
CA ILE A 226 45.31 3.05 -4.64
C ILE A 226 45.15 1.67 -3.99
N LYS A 227 45.38 1.56 -2.67
CA LYS A 227 45.15 0.31 -1.92
C LYS A 227 43.68 -0.13 -2.00
N TYR A 228 42.74 0.80 -1.81
CA TYR A 228 41.31 0.51 -1.92
C TYR A 228 40.91 0.08 -3.34
N SER A 229 41.40 0.78 -4.37
CA SER A 229 41.16 0.37 -5.77
C SER A 229 41.71 -1.03 -6.07
N LYS A 230 42.89 -1.36 -5.55
CA LYS A 230 43.47 -2.70 -5.69
C LYS A 230 42.67 -3.77 -4.94
N SER A 231 42.11 -3.49 -3.77
CA SER A 231 41.32 -4.47 -3.03
C SER A 231 39.96 -4.79 -3.67
N LEU A 232 39.40 -3.87 -4.47
CA LEU A 232 38.22 -4.17 -5.30
C LEU A 232 38.47 -5.25 -6.36
N LEU A 233 39.74 -5.48 -6.73
CA LEU A 233 40.14 -6.50 -7.71
C LEU A 233 40.36 -7.87 -7.09
N SER A 234 40.62 -7.93 -5.77
CA SER A 234 41.09 -9.15 -5.10
C SER A 234 39.98 -10.00 -4.50
N ILE A 235 38.71 -9.60 -4.64
CA ILE A 235 37.57 -10.31 -4.03
C ILE A 235 36.64 -10.81 -5.15
N PRO A 236 36.98 -11.91 -5.84
CA PRO A 236 35.95 -12.66 -6.54
C PRO A 236 35.01 -13.22 -5.47
N VAL A 237 33.71 -12.90 -5.56
CA VAL A 237 32.72 -13.71 -4.85
C VAL A 237 32.80 -15.09 -5.49
N THR A 238 33.41 -16.07 -4.81
CA THR A 238 33.18 -17.47 -5.12
C THR A 238 31.67 -17.64 -5.08
N MET A 239 31.07 -17.91 -6.24
CA MET A 239 29.63 -18.11 -6.34
C MET A 239 29.24 -19.09 -5.24
N PRO A 240 28.40 -18.73 -4.26
CA PRO A 240 27.90 -19.73 -3.35
C PRO A 240 27.25 -20.82 -4.20
N ASP A 241 27.50 -22.09 -3.88
CA ASP A 241 27.03 -23.29 -4.61
C ASP A 241 25.50 -23.34 -4.85
N SER A 242 24.76 -22.36 -4.30
CA SER A 242 23.31 -22.22 -4.37
C SER A 242 22.81 -21.24 -5.44
N CYS A 243 23.64 -20.67 -6.31
CA CYS A 243 23.16 -19.85 -7.44
C CYS A 243 22.50 -20.74 -8.49
N ARG A 244 21.32 -21.30 -8.16
CA ARG A 244 20.42 -21.90 -9.14
C ARG A 244 19.99 -20.78 -10.06
N VAL A 245 20.26 -20.94 -11.35
CA VAL A 245 19.66 -20.09 -12.39
C VAL A 245 18.15 -20.16 -12.19
N PRO A 246 17.47 -19.07 -11.79
CA PRO A 246 16.04 -19.08 -11.64
C PRO A 246 15.41 -19.42 -13.00
N ASP A 247 14.37 -20.24 -13.00
CA ASP A 247 13.58 -20.46 -14.20
C ASP A 247 13.10 -19.09 -14.74
N PRO A 248 13.27 -18.79 -16.04
CA PRO A 248 12.86 -17.49 -16.60
C PRO A 248 11.43 -17.09 -16.26
N MET A 249 10.51 -18.07 -16.20
CA MET A 249 9.13 -17.82 -15.79
C MET A 249 9.02 -17.38 -14.32
N GLN A 250 9.80 -17.98 -13.42
CA GLN A 250 9.88 -17.59 -12.02
C GLN A 250 10.47 -16.19 -11.86
N LEU A 251 11.54 -15.86 -12.60
CA LEU A 251 12.18 -14.56 -12.55
C LEU A 251 11.22 -13.45 -13.01
N VAL A 252 10.50 -13.66 -14.12
CA VAL A 252 9.47 -12.73 -14.62
C VAL A 252 8.34 -12.58 -13.60
N GLN A 253 7.91 -13.69 -12.98
CA GLN A 253 6.86 -13.67 -11.98
C GLN A 253 7.30 -12.89 -10.72
N GLU A 254 8.48 -13.13 -10.19
CA GLU A 254 9.02 -12.40 -9.04
C GLU A 254 9.27 -10.92 -9.36
N ALA A 255 9.88 -10.61 -10.50
CA ALA A 255 10.23 -9.24 -10.87
C ALA A 255 9.02 -8.36 -11.20
N ILE A 256 7.97 -8.93 -11.83
CA ILE A 256 6.79 -8.17 -12.27
C ILE A 256 5.66 -8.23 -11.23
N ILE A 257 5.43 -9.40 -10.62
CA ILE A 257 4.28 -9.63 -9.72
C ILE A 257 4.67 -9.39 -8.26
N GLY A 258 5.94 -9.57 -7.91
CA GLY A 258 6.48 -9.44 -6.55
C GLY A 258 6.04 -10.57 -5.60
N GLU A 259 6.64 -10.61 -4.40
CA GLU A 259 6.30 -11.56 -3.32
C GLU A 259 4.86 -11.42 -2.78
N LYS A 260 4.08 -10.42 -3.22
CA LYS A 260 2.71 -10.17 -2.76
C LYS A 260 1.65 -11.07 -3.38
N MET A 261 2.03 -12.32 -3.64
CA MET A 261 1.09 -13.43 -3.68
C MET A 261 0.74 -13.83 -2.23
N ASN A 262 0.25 -12.88 -1.41
CA ASN A 262 -0.23 -13.18 -0.06
C ASN A 262 -1.15 -14.41 -0.13
N ALA A 263 -1.06 -15.29 0.88
CA ALA A 263 -1.98 -16.40 1.02
C ALA A 263 -3.42 -15.85 0.90
N LEU A 264 -4.17 -16.34 -0.08
CA LEU A 264 -5.57 -15.93 -0.23
C LEU A 264 -6.34 -16.46 0.98
N ASP A 265 -7.18 -15.61 1.57
CA ASP A 265 -8.11 -16.08 2.57
C ASP A 265 -9.38 -16.56 1.86
N LEU A 266 -9.44 -17.86 1.57
CA LEU A 266 -10.60 -18.48 0.93
C LEU A 266 -11.83 -18.56 1.84
N ASN A 267 -11.79 -17.94 3.02
CA ASN A 267 -12.95 -17.68 3.86
C ASN A 267 -13.52 -16.27 3.64
N ASP A 268 -12.73 -15.31 3.14
CA ASP A 268 -13.22 -13.98 2.79
C ASP A 268 -13.84 -13.96 1.39
N CYS A 269 -15.16 -14.12 1.32
CA CYS A 269 -15.92 -14.11 0.07
C CYS A 269 -16.06 -12.71 -0.56
N ASN A 270 -15.54 -11.66 0.07
CA ASN A 270 -15.46 -10.31 -0.48
C ASN A 270 -14.07 -9.97 -1.02
N GLN A 271 -13.10 -10.88 -0.87
CA GLN A 271 -11.75 -10.70 -1.40
C GLN A 271 -11.77 -10.57 -2.93
N LEU A 272 -11.05 -9.58 -3.46
CA LEU A 272 -10.85 -9.42 -4.90
C LEU A 272 -9.77 -10.39 -5.38
N ILE A 273 -10.16 -11.34 -6.23
CA ILE A 273 -9.26 -12.36 -6.79
C ILE A 273 -9.22 -12.20 -8.32
N SER A 274 -8.02 -12.18 -8.92
CA SER A 274 -7.85 -12.14 -10.38
C SER A 274 -7.88 -13.54 -11.01
N LEU A 275 -8.33 -13.67 -12.26
CA LEU A 275 -8.30 -14.96 -12.97
C LEU A 275 -6.88 -15.51 -13.10
N ARG A 276 -5.91 -14.62 -13.36
CA ARG A 276 -4.48 -14.99 -13.39
C ARG A 276 -4.05 -15.61 -12.07
N ARG A 277 -4.43 -15.01 -10.93
CA ARG A 277 -4.09 -15.55 -9.60
C ARG A 277 -4.66 -16.95 -9.41
N ILE A 278 -5.91 -17.18 -9.81
CA ILE A 278 -6.57 -18.48 -9.68
C ILE A 278 -5.79 -19.57 -10.41
N ARG A 279 -5.32 -19.32 -11.63
CA ARG A 279 -4.52 -20.30 -12.41
C ARG A 279 -3.22 -20.73 -11.73
N HIS A 280 -2.66 -19.89 -10.87
CA HIS A 280 -1.42 -20.18 -10.13
C HIS A 280 -1.67 -20.75 -8.72
N LEU A 281 -2.92 -20.95 -8.31
CA LEU A 281 -3.22 -21.63 -7.04
C LEU A 281 -3.08 -23.15 -7.19
N PRO A 282 -2.79 -23.88 -6.08
CA PRO A 282 -2.92 -25.33 -6.05
C PRO A 282 -4.31 -25.76 -6.54
N GLU A 283 -4.38 -26.85 -7.31
CA GLU A 283 -5.64 -27.30 -7.95
C GLU A 283 -6.82 -27.45 -6.97
N VAL A 284 -6.53 -27.85 -5.73
CA VAL A 284 -7.51 -28.00 -4.65
C VAL A 284 -8.19 -26.66 -4.31
N GLN A 285 -7.49 -25.54 -4.49
CA GLN A 285 -7.97 -24.20 -4.14
C GLN A 285 -8.61 -23.45 -5.32
N GLN A 286 -8.31 -23.83 -6.57
CA GLN A 286 -8.73 -23.11 -7.77
C GLN A 286 -10.26 -22.96 -7.86
N VAL A 287 -11.00 -24.05 -7.62
CA VAL A 287 -12.47 -24.07 -7.71
C VAL A 287 -13.10 -23.11 -6.69
N ARG A 288 -12.68 -23.17 -5.43
CA ARG A 288 -13.21 -22.29 -4.37
C ARG A 288 -12.87 -20.82 -4.64
N ALA A 289 -11.65 -20.53 -5.06
CA ALA A 289 -11.23 -19.17 -5.41
C ALA A 289 -12.01 -18.62 -6.61
N LEU A 290 -12.27 -19.46 -7.63
CA LEU A 290 -13.11 -19.11 -8.76
C LEU A 290 -14.54 -18.81 -8.31
N MET A 291 -15.15 -19.68 -7.50
CA MET A 291 -16.52 -19.48 -6.98
C MET A 291 -16.67 -18.20 -6.16
N ILE A 292 -15.68 -17.85 -5.33
CA ILE A 292 -15.68 -16.57 -4.60
C ILE A 292 -15.66 -15.38 -5.57
N LYS A 293 -14.84 -15.48 -6.63
CA LYS A 293 -14.69 -14.43 -7.63
C LYS A 293 -15.97 -14.21 -8.45
N VAL A 294 -16.52 -15.29 -9.02
CA VAL A 294 -17.60 -15.20 -10.02
C VAL A 294 -18.99 -15.24 -9.40
N ARG A 295 -19.12 -15.84 -8.21
CA ARG A 295 -20.35 -16.10 -7.45
C ARG A 295 -21.41 -16.98 -8.13
N CYS A 296 -21.53 -16.92 -9.45
CA CYS A 296 -22.44 -17.73 -10.26
C CYS A 296 -21.76 -18.12 -11.58
N ILE A 297 -21.79 -19.41 -11.95
CA ILE A 297 -21.07 -19.92 -13.12
C ILE A 297 -21.63 -21.29 -13.57
N SER A 298 -21.57 -21.60 -14.87
CA SER A 298 -21.92 -22.92 -15.41
C SER A 298 -20.81 -23.94 -15.17
N THR A 299 -21.12 -25.23 -15.27
CA THR A 299 -20.10 -26.29 -15.11
C THR A 299 -19.05 -26.23 -16.22
N ASN A 300 -19.49 -25.91 -17.45
CA ASN A 300 -18.60 -25.81 -18.60
C ASN A 300 -17.67 -24.60 -18.49
N GLU A 301 -18.20 -23.44 -18.07
CA GLU A 301 -17.38 -22.24 -17.83
C GLU A 301 -16.34 -22.49 -16.73
N VAL A 302 -16.69 -23.20 -15.64
CA VAL A 302 -15.71 -23.56 -14.60
C VAL A 302 -14.50 -24.28 -15.22
N GLN A 303 -14.76 -25.23 -16.14
CA GLN A 303 -13.72 -26.01 -16.81
C GLN A 303 -12.84 -25.18 -17.75
N GLU A 304 -13.31 -24.04 -18.25
CA GLU A 304 -12.51 -23.11 -19.06
C GLU A 304 -11.53 -22.26 -18.22
N TYR A 305 -11.87 -21.98 -16.96
CA TYR A 305 -11.08 -21.09 -16.10
C TYR A 305 -10.05 -21.82 -15.22
N ILE A 306 -10.24 -23.11 -14.94
CA ILE A 306 -9.35 -23.92 -14.07
C ILE A 306 -8.51 -24.93 -14.87
N SER A 307 -7.59 -25.60 -14.17
CA SER A 307 -6.76 -26.67 -14.75
C SER A 307 -7.60 -27.73 -15.46
N LYS A 308 -7.30 -28.00 -16.75
CA LYS A 308 -7.94 -29.05 -17.56
C LYS A 308 -7.63 -30.47 -17.03
N CYS A 309 -6.65 -30.61 -16.14
CA CYS A 309 -6.28 -31.88 -15.52
C CYS A 309 -7.30 -32.35 -14.47
N ILE A 310 -8.19 -31.47 -14.00
CA ILE A 310 -9.20 -31.83 -12.99
C ILE A 310 -10.34 -32.60 -13.68
N PRO A 311 -10.57 -33.88 -13.35
CA PRO A 311 -11.65 -34.65 -13.96
C PRO A 311 -13.03 -34.11 -13.54
N ARG A 312 -14.04 -34.22 -14.42
CA ARG A 312 -15.37 -33.61 -14.25
C ARG A 312 -16.05 -33.98 -12.92
N HIS A 313 -15.99 -35.24 -12.50
CA HIS A 313 -16.60 -35.69 -11.24
C HIS A 313 -15.98 -35.00 -10.01
N LEU A 314 -14.65 -34.80 -10.02
CA LEU A 314 -13.92 -34.13 -8.95
C LEU A 314 -14.16 -32.62 -8.96
N LEU A 315 -14.26 -32.02 -10.16
CA LEU A 315 -14.68 -30.63 -10.34
C LEU A 315 -16.05 -30.40 -9.71
N ILE A 316 -17.06 -31.21 -10.06
CA ILE A 316 -18.42 -31.11 -9.52
C ILE A 316 -18.38 -31.29 -8.00
N SER A 317 -17.66 -32.29 -7.47
CA SER A 317 -17.52 -32.49 -6.03
C SER A 317 -16.99 -31.23 -5.32
N ARG A 318 -15.92 -30.62 -5.85
CA ARG A 318 -15.32 -29.41 -5.26
C ARG A 318 -16.21 -28.18 -5.37
N VAL A 319 -17.01 -28.08 -6.44
CA VAL A 319 -17.99 -26.99 -6.58
C VAL A 319 -19.10 -27.13 -5.54
N ARG A 320 -19.61 -28.35 -5.31
CA ARG A 320 -20.65 -28.64 -4.30
C ARG A 320 -20.23 -28.29 -2.87
N ASP A 321 -18.94 -28.30 -2.57
CA ASP A 321 -18.44 -27.90 -1.25
C ASP A 321 -18.76 -26.42 -0.95
N CYS A 322 -18.77 -25.55 -1.96
CA CYS A 322 -18.95 -24.11 -1.79
C CYS A 322 -20.14 -23.49 -2.54
N ALA A 323 -20.87 -24.28 -3.35
CA ALA A 323 -21.99 -23.81 -4.17
C ALA A 323 -23.16 -24.80 -4.19
N HIS A 324 -24.34 -24.30 -4.59
CA HIS A 324 -25.54 -25.08 -4.90
C HIS A 324 -25.96 -24.88 -6.35
N LEU A 325 -26.60 -25.89 -6.94
CA LEU A 325 -27.05 -25.82 -8.34
C LEU A 325 -28.46 -25.23 -8.42
N VAL A 326 -28.66 -24.21 -9.26
CA VAL A 326 -29.96 -23.57 -9.54
C VAL A 326 -30.05 -23.28 -11.04
N CYS A 327 -31.06 -23.83 -11.72
CA CYS A 327 -31.25 -23.70 -13.17
C CYS A 327 -29.96 -23.97 -13.98
N ASN A 328 -29.30 -25.10 -13.73
CA ASN A 328 -28.01 -25.51 -14.31
C ASN A 328 -26.79 -24.63 -13.97
N VAL A 329 -26.97 -23.55 -13.21
CA VAL A 329 -25.89 -22.65 -12.79
C VAL A 329 -25.49 -22.96 -11.34
N TRP A 330 -24.19 -23.02 -11.07
CA TRP A 330 -23.65 -23.13 -9.71
C TRP A 330 -23.60 -21.76 -9.05
N ILE A 331 -24.21 -21.65 -7.88
CA ILE A 331 -24.35 -20.41 -7.11
C ILE A 331 -23.68 -20.58 -5.75
N LEU A 332 -22.77 -19.66 -5.41
CA LEU A 332 -22.06 -19.64 -4.12
C LEU A 332 -23.03 -19.73 -2.94
N LYS A 333 -22.76 -20.59 -1.96
CA LYS A 333 -23.65 -20.83 -0.80
C LYS A 333 -23.90 -19.56 0.03
N SER A 334 -25.12 -19.39 0.52
CA SER A 334 -25.50 -18.21 1.31
C SER A 334 -24.81 -18.14 2.67
N GLU A 335 -24.46 -19.27 3.27
CA GLU A 335 -23.71 -19.34 4.53
C GLU A 335 -22.28 -18.77 4.42
N LEU A 336 -21.68 -18.80 3.23
CA LEU A 336 -20.36 -18.23 2.98
C LEU A 336 -20.39 -16.70 2.87
N LEU A 337 -21.52 -16.13 2.42
CA LEU A 337 -21.73 -14.68 2.32
C LEU A 337 -22.30 -14.07 3.61
N TYR A 338 -23.11 -14.85 4.33
CA TYR A 338 -23.80 -14.44 5.54
C TYR A 338 -23.53 -15.49 6.64
N PRO A 339 -22.39 -15.39 7.35
CA PRO A 339 -21.99 -16.38 8.36
C PRO A 339 -22.88 -16.36 9.61
N ASP A 340 -23.64 -15.28 9.83
CA ASP A 340 -24.63 -15.22 10.90
C ASP A 340 -25.88 -16.03 10.52
N GLU A 341 -26.09 -17.16 11.22
CA GLU A 341 -27.25 -18.03 11.06
C GLU A 341 -28.60 -17.33 11.29
N THR A 342 -28.61 -16.25 12.07
CA THR A 342 -29.82 -15.47 12.33
C THR A 342 -30.12 -14.41 11.27
N SER A 343 -29.23 -14.28 10.28
CA SER A 343 -29.35 -13.29 9.22
C SER A 343 -30.63 -13.48 8.40
N VAL A 344 -31.46 -12.45 8.42
CA VAL A 344 -32.65 -12.33 7.56
C VAL A 344 -32.24 -12.34 6.08
N LEU A 345 -31.06 -11.81 5.75
CA LEU A 345 -30.54 -11.74 4.38
C LEU A 345 -30.20 -13.13 3.83
N LYS A 346 -29.70 -14.05 4.67
CA LYS A 346 -29.48 -15.45 4.31
C LYS A 346 -30.78 -16.11 3.85
N HIS A 347 -31.83 -16.01 4.66
CA HIS A 347 -33.15 -16.58 4.36
C HIS A 347 -33.82 -15.93 3.14
N ALA A 348 -33.65 -14.61 2.98
CA ALA A 348 -34.18 -13.90 1.81
C ALA A 348 -33.47 -14.31 0.52
N ARG A 349 -32.13 -14.41 0.52
CA ARG A 349 -31.36 -14.90 -0.62
C ARG A 349 -31.74 -16.33 -0.97
N ASP A 350 -31.84 -17.22 0.01
CA ASP A 350 -32.22 -18.60 -0.24
C ASP A 350 -33.65 -18.71 -0.79
N LEU A 351 -34.59 -17.86 -0.35
CA LEU A 351 -35.95 -17.84 -0.93
C LEU A 351 -35.91 -17.47 -2.41
N VAL A 352 -35.13 -16.45 -2.79
CA VAL A 352 -34.92 -16.07 -4.19
C VAL A 352 -34.41 -17.27 -5.01
N LEU A 353 -33.45 -18.01 -4.47
CA LEU A 353 -32.89 -19.20 -5.13
C LEU A 353 -33.90 -20.35 -5.23
N CYS A 354 -34.72 -20.59 -4.20
CA CYS A 354 -35.81 -21.58 -4.27
C CYS A 354 -36.84 -21.25 -5.35
N LEU A 355 -37.21 -19.97 -5.46
CA LEU A 355 -38.15 -19.49 -6.48
C LEU A 355 -37.57 -19.66 -7.88
N PHE A 356 -36.31 -19.26 -8.10
CA PHE A 356 -35.62 -19.52 -9.37
C PHE A 356 -35.54 -21.01 -9.70
N SER A 357 -35.17 -21.85 -8.73
CA SER A 357 -35.11 -23.31 -8.94
C SER A 357 -36.45 -23.93 -9.34
N SER A 358 -37.56 -23.27 -9.00
CA SER A 358 -38.93 -23.72 -9.31
C SER A 358 -39.53 -22.97 -10.51
N ASP A 359 -38.74 -22.17 -11.22
CA ASP A 359 -39.17 -21.30 -12.32
C ASP A 359 -40.33 -20.35 -11.95
N LEU A 360 -40.29 -19.85 -10.71
CA LEU A 360 -41.28 -18.92 -10.18
C LEU A 360 -40.77 -17.47 -10.24
N PRO A 361 -41.64 -16.49 -10.55
CA PRO A 361 -41.24 -15.10 -10.63
C PRO A 361 -40.84 -14.55 -9.27
N VAL A 362 -39.68 -13.89 -9.20
CA VAL A 362 -39.22 -13.22 -7.99
C VAL A 362 -39.60 -11.76 -8.07
N ARG A 363 -40.48 -11.29 -7.17
CA ARG A 363 -40.94 -9.90 -7.15
C ARG A 363 -40.42 -9.17 -5.92
N ARG A 364 -40.03 -7.91 -6.12
CA ARG A 364 -39.53 -7.03 -5.04
C ARG A 364 -40.50 -6.93 -3.87
N LEU A 365 -41.78 -6.68 -4.17
CA LEU A 365 -42.83 -6.47 -3.17
C LEU A 365 -43.00 -7.70 -2.27
N ASP A 366 -42.97 -8.90 -2.84
CA ASP A 366 -43.12 -10.15 -2.09
C ASP A 366 -42.00 -10.32 -1.06
N LEU A 367 -40.75 -10.04 -1.46
CA LEU A 367 -39.60 -10.12 -0.56
C LEU A 367 -39.63 -9.04 0.53
N GLN A 368 -40.05 -7.81 0.19
CA GLN A 368 -40.22 -6.73 1.16
C GLN A 368 -41.29 -7.08 2.19
N MET A 369 -42.42 -7.62 1.76
CA MET A 369 -43.51 -8.02 2.65
C MET A 369 -43.13 -9.23 3.52
N ALA A 370 -42.43 -10.22 2.96
CA ALA A 370 -42.03 -11.42 3.69
C ALA A 370 -40.96 -11.14 4.76
N PHE A 371 -39.93 -10.35 4.42
CA PHE A 371 -38.75 -10.18 5.27
C PHE A 371 -38.63 -8.79 5.93
N GLY A 372 -39.35 -7.79 5.45
CA GLY A 372 -39.24 -6.40 5.91
C GLY A 372 -37.94 -5.72 5.47
N LEU A 373 -37.39 -6.12 4.33
CA LEU A 373 -36.11 -5.62 3.81
C LEU A 373 -36.28 -4.28 3.08
N ARG A 374 -35.23 -3.45 3.13
CA ARG A 374 -35.18 -2.21 2.33
C ARG A 374 -34.78 -2.54 0.88
N THR A 375 -35.04 -1.61 -0.02
CA THR A 375 -34.65 -1.74 -1.43
C THR A 375 -33.14 -1.97 -1.59
N SER A 376 -32.31 -1.24 -0.84
CA SER A 376 -30.85 -1.40 -0.84
C SER A 376 -30.39 -2.81 -0.50
N ASP A 377 -31.08 -3.46 0.45
CA ASP A 377 -30.70 -4.78 0.93
C ASP A 377 -31.05 -5.85 -0.12
N LEU A 378 -32.19 -5.70 -0.79
CA LEU A 378 -32.61 -6.56 -1.91
C LEU A 378 -31.70 -6.39 -3.13
N ASP A 379 -31.37 -5.16 -3.50
CA ASP A 379 -30.45 -4.89 -4.60
C ASP A 379 -29.06 -5.47 -4.28
N GLY A 380 -28.64 -5.43 -3.01
CA GLY A 380 -27.44 -6.11 -2.52
C GLY A 380 -27.48 -7.62 -2.72
N ILE A 381 -28.58 -8.28 -2.35
CA ILE A 381 -28.78 -9.73 -2.57
C ILE A 381 -28.69 -10.06 -4.06
N LEU A 382 -29.40 -9.35 -4.93
CA LEU A 382 -29.42 -9.64 -6.36
C LEU A 382 -28.06 -9.41 -7.03
N LYS A 383 -27.31 -8.39 -6.59
CA LYS A 383 -25.91 -8.17 -7.02
C LYS A 383 -24.99 -9.34 -6.70
N THR A 384 -25.28 -10.14 -5.67
CA THR A 384 -24.47 -11.33 -5.35
C THR A 384 -24.58 -12.43 -6.41
N LEU A 385 -25.64 -12.42 -7.22
CA LEU A 385 -25.91 -13.46 -8.21
C LEU A 385 -25.30 -13.13 -9.60
N ASN A 386 -25.09 -11.85 -9.91
CA ASN A 386 -24.43 -11.37 -11.14
C ASN A 386 -24.94 -11.98 -12.48
N ARG A 387 -26.13 -12.59 -12.48
CA ARG A 387 -26.82 -13.23 -13.61
C ARG A 387 -28.34 -13.03 -13.56
N VAL A 388 -28.79 -11.93 -12.98
CA VAL A 388 -30.24 -11.64 -12.84
C VAL A 388 -30.68 -10.73 -13.98
N VAL A 389 -31.78 -11.09 -14.64
CA VAL A 389 -32.44 -10.28 -15.68
C VAL A 389 -33.79 -9.83 -15.15
N VAL A 390 -34.23 -8.64 -15.58
CA VAL A 390 -35.56 -8.10 -15.28
C VAL A 390 -36.52 -8.54 -16.38
N ASP A 391 -37.60 -9.21 -16.00
CA ASP A 391 -38.75 -9.43 -16.86
C ASP A 391 -39.69 -8.23 -16.75
N GLU A 392 -39.74 -7.40 -17.79
CA GLU A 392 -40.54 -6.18 -17.81
C GLU A 392 -42.05 -6.45 -17.81
N HIS A 393 -42.48 -7.57 -18.40
CA HIS A 393 -43.90 -7.93 -18.49
C HIS A 393 -44.44 -8.40 -17.14
N GLU A 394 -43.70 -9.28 -16.46
CA GLU A 394 -44.09 -9.81 -15.15
C GLU A 394 -43.66 -8.93 -13.98
N ARG A 395 -42.87 -7.87 -14.25
CA ARG A 395 -42.20 -7.04 -13.24
C ARG A 395 -41.46 -7.90 -12.20
N SER A 396 -40.81 -8.93 -12.70
CA SER A 396 -40.14 -9.96 -11.90
C SER A 396 -38.66 -10.03 -12.27
N TRP A 397 -37.89 -10.70 -11.43
CA TRP A 397 -36.54 -11.11 -11.77
C TRP A 397 -36.52 -12.57 -12.18
N LYS A 398 -35.64 -12.90 -13.12
CA LYS A 398 -35.35 -14.26 -13.56
C LYS A 398 -33.84 -14.48 -13.57
N LEU A 399 -33.42 -15.72 -13.31
CA LEU A 399 -32.02 -16.12 -13.38
C LEU A 399 -31.65 -16.41 -14.84
N LYS A 400 -30.69 -15.66 -15.37
CA LYS A 400 -30.10 -15.95 -16.67
C LYS A 400 -29.29 -17.24 -16.57
N HIS A 401 -29.66 -18.19 -17.40
CA HIS A 401 -28.95 -19.45 -17.60
C HIS A 401 -28.85 -19.68 -19.11
N ASP A 402 -27.83 -20.42 -19.53
CA ASP A 402 -27.62 -20.69 -20.95
C ASP A 402 -28.45 -21.92 -21.36
N ASP A 403 -29.31 -21.76 -22.37
CA ASP A 403 -30.19 -22.85 -22.86
C ASP A 403 -29.41 -24.05 -23.41
N VAL A 404 -28.11 -23.88 -23.65
CA VAL A 404 -27.20 -24.88 -24.23
C VAL A 404 -26.59 -25.82 -23.17
N GLU A 405 -26.71 -25.49 -21.88
CA GLU A 405 -26.10 -26.30 -20.82
C GLU A 405 -26.95 -27.51 -20.41
N GLU A 406 -26.49 -28.69 -20.81
CA GLU A 406 -27.18 -29.96 -20.54
C GLU A 406 -26.63 -30.66 -19.30
N PHE A 407 -26.57 -29.94 -18.17
CA PHE A 407 -26.26 -30.56 -16.87
C PHE A 407 -27.37 -31.57 -16.51
N GLY A 408 -26.98 -32.80 -16.16
CA GLY A 408 -27.93 -33.88 -15.84
C GLY A 408 -28.13 -34.94 -16.92
N LYS A 409 -27.37 -34.89 -18.03
CA LYS A 409 -27.40 -35.94 -19.07
C LYS A 409 -26.68 -37.22 -18.69
N THR A 410 -25.59 -37.12 -17.92
CA THR A 410 -24.88 -38.30 -17.43
C THR A 410 -25.57 -38.83 -16.17
N LYS A 411 -25.42 -40.12 -15.89
CA LYS A 411 -25.99 -40.74 -14.68
C LYS A 411 -25.49 -40.06 -13.40
N ASP A 412 -24.23 -39.65 -13.38
CA ASP A 412 -23.61 -38.98 -12.23
C ASP A 412 -24.11 -37.54 -12.06
N ASP A 413 -24.21 -36.76 -13.15
CA ASP A 413 -24.76 -35.40 -13.11
C ASP A 413 -26.24 -35.43 -12.72
N LEU A 414 -27.01 -36.42 -13.20
CA LEU A 414 -28.43 -36.59 -12.87
C LEU A 414 -28.62 -36.88 -11.38
N LYS A 415 -27.74 -37.70 -10.78
CA LYS A 415 -27.77 -37.98 -9.35
C LYS A 415 -27.56 -36.68 -8.54
N VAL A 416 -26.55 -35.89 -8.92
CA VAL A 416 -26.27 -34.59 -8.29
C VAL A 416 -27.47 -33.65 -8.46
N PHE A 417 -28.05 -33.56 -9.66
CA PHE A 417 -29.21 -32.73 -9.94
C PHE A 417 -30.41 -33.07 -9.04
N ILE A 418 -30.72 -34.37 -8.87
CA ILE A 418 -31.80 -34.83 -7.98
C ILE A 418 -31.51 -34.47 -6.52
N GLU A 419 -30.27 -34.63 -6.06
CA GLU A 419 -29.86 -34.26 -4.71
C GLU A 419 -30.03 -32.75 -4.44
N GLU A 420 -29.63 -31.90 -5.39
CA GLU A 420 -29.78 -30.44 -5.28
C GLU A 420 -31.26 -30.02 -5.31
N LYS A 421 -32.10 -30.66 -6.16
CA LYS A 421 -33.56 -30.41 -6.14
C LYS A 421 -34.19 -30.77 -4.78
N ARG A 422 -33.79 -31.90 -4.18
CA ARG A 422 -34.23 -32.28 -2.83
C ARG A 422 -33.75 -31.31 -1.76
N TYR A 423 -32.53 -30.79 -1.89
CA TYR A 423 -32.00 -29.76 -0.99
C TYR A 423 -32.87 -28.51 -1.03
N TRP A 424 -33.16 -27.97 -2.22
CA TRP A 424 -33.98 -26.76 -2.36
C TRP A 424 -35.40 -26.92 -1.86
N HIS A 425 -36.01 -28.10 -2.06
CA HIS A 425 -37.34 -28.39 -1.50
C HIS A 425 -37.32 -28.34 0.04
N ARG A 426 -36.33 -28.98 0.67
CA ARG A 426 -36.17 -28.95 2.13
C ARG A 426 -35.90 -27.54 2.65
N ARG A 427 -35.06 -26.78 1.93
CA ARG A 427 -34.72 -25.40 2.28
C ARG A 427 -35.93 -24.47 2.18
N TRP A 428 -36.80 -24.66 1.18
CA TRP A 428 -38.07 -23.96 1.07
C TRP A 428 -38.95 -24.17 2.31
N GLU A 429 -39.11 -25.41 2.77
CA GLU A 429 -39.89 -25.71 3.98
C GLU A 429 -39.32 -25.03 5.23
N GLU A 430 -37.99 -25.00 5.37
CA GLU A 430 -37.32 -24.31 6.47
C GLU A 430 -37.59 -22.81 6.47
N ILE A 431 -37.49 -22.17 5.30
CA ILE A 431 -37.77 -20.74 5.14
C ILE A 431 -39.26 -20.47 5.42
N HIS A 432 -40.15 -21.33 4.96
CA HIS A 432 -41.58 -21.22 5.24
C HIS A 432 -41.86 -21.28 6.75
N ARG A 433 -41.29 -22.27 7.45
CA ARG A 433 -41.38 -22.37 8.92
C ARG A 433 -40.83 -21.13 9.62
N TYR A 434 -39.68 -20.61 9.16
CA TYR A 434 -39.09 -19.38 9.68
C TYR A 434 -40.04 -18.17 9.54
N LEU A 435 -40.64 -17.98 8.36
CA LEU A 435 -41.57 -16.88 8.10
C LEU A 435 -42.84 -16.98 8.95
N MET A 436 -43.39 -18.19 9.12
CA MET A 436 -44.56 -18.42 9.96
C MET A 436 -44.28 -18.08 11.43
N ALA A 437 -43.16 -18.58 11.99
CA ALA A 437 -42.75 -18.26 13.35
C ALA A 437 -42.50 -16.74 13.56
N ARG A 438 -41.96 -16.05 12.55
CA ARG A 438 -41.76 -14.59 12.57
C ARG A 438 -43.09 -13.84 12.60
N LYS A 439 -44.07 -14.27 11.81
CA LYS A 439 -45.42 -13.68 11.75
C LYS A 439 -46.15 -13.84 13.09
N GLU A 440 -46.06 -15.01 13.72
CA GLU A 440 -46.64 -15.27 15.05
C GLU A 440 -46.01 -14.39 16.13
N LYS A 441 -44.67 -14.24 16.14
CA LYS A 441 -43.97 -13.34 17.07
C LYS A 441 -44.41 -11.89 16.90
N ALA A 442 -44.54 -11.40 15.65
CA ALA A 442 -45.03 -10.06 15.37
C ALA A 442 -46.48 -9.85 15.84
N GLY A 443 -47.36 -10.83 15.58
CA GLY A 443 -48.75 -10.81 16.07
C GLY A 443 -48.86 -10.81 17.60
N ASN A 444 -47.99 -11.57 18.28
CA ASN A 444 -47.93 -11.63 19.75
C ASN A 444 -47.43 -10.32 20.37
N ILE A 445 -46.48 -9.63 19.72
CA ILE A 445 -46.02 -8.29 20.16
C ILE A 445 -47.14 -7.26 20.02
N ILE A 446 -47.90 -7.29 18.91
CA ILE A 446 -49.05 -6.39 18.70
C ILE A 446 -50.14 -6.66 19.74
N ARG A 447 -50.45 -7.93 20.03
CA ARG A 447 -51.41 -8.32 21.07
C ARG A 447 -50.96 -7.91 22.48
N ARG A 448 -49.66 -8.02 22.79
CA ARG A 448 -49.08 -7.53 24.07
C ARG A 448 -49.18 -6.01 24.18
N LYS A 449 -48.82 -5.25 23.13
CA LYS A 449 -48.97 -3.79 23.11
C LYS A 449 -50.44 -3.35 23.26
N LYS A 450 -51.38 -4.06 22.64
CA LYS A 450 -52.82 -3.79 22.79
C LYS A 450 -53.34 -4.09 24.20
N ARG A 451 -52.82 -5.13 24.88
CA ARG A 451 -53.12 -5.43 26.29
C ARG A 451 -52.51 -4.41 27.27
N VAL A 452 -51.33 -3.86 26.97
CA VAL A 452 -50.71 -2.81 27.79
C VAL A 452 -51.49 -1.49 27.67
N ASN A 453 -51.88 -1.07 26.46
CA ASN A 453 -52.73 0.11 26.27
C ASN A 453 -54.14 -0.07 26.86
N SER A 454 -54.69 -1.28 26.82
CA SER A 454 -55.98 -1.59 27.47
C SER A 454 -55.93 -1.50 29.00
N ARG A 455 -54.77 -1.72 29.63
CA ARG A 455 -54.58 -1.55 31.08
C ARG A 455 -54.32 -0.09 31.49
N GLN A 456 -53.88 0.77 30.57
CA GLN A 456 -53.66 2.20 30.84
C GLN A 456 -54.89 3.08 30.61
N ASN A 457 -55.92 2.59 29.90
CA ASN A 457 -57.18 3.34 29.70
C ASN A 457 -58.22 3.18 30.84
N GLY A 458 -57.81 2.65 31.98
CA GLY A 458 -58.64 2.51 33.19
C GLY A 458 -58.10 3.30 34.36
N SER A 459 -57.84 4.60 34.21
CA SER A 459 -57.76 5.56 35.31
C SER A 459 -57.71 6.97 34.74
N SER A 460 -58.89 7.58 34.58
CA SER A 460 -59.01 9.02 34.43
C SER A 460 -58.72 9.68 35.78
N ASP A 461 -57.61 10.40 35.89
CA ASP A 461 -57.67 11.67 36.61
C ASP A 461 -56.70 12.72 36.07
N LYS A 462 -57.21 13.94 36.06
CA LYS A 462 -56.58 15.17 35.55
C LYS A 462 -55.36 15.51 36.39
N THR A 463 -54.30 16.04 35.76
CA THR A 463 -53.69 17.30 36.20
C THR A 463 -52.65 17.82 35.21
N LEU A 464 -52.63 19.14 35.14
CA LEU A 464 -51.83 20.03 34.30
C LEU A 464 -50.34 20.09 34.68
N ARG A 465 -49.55 20.60 33.71
CA ARG A 465 -48.21 21.24 33.81
C ARG A 465 -47.05 20.24 34.00
N LYS A 466 -45.84 20.43 33.44
CA LYS A 466 -45.11 21.63 33.04
C LYS A 466 -43.96 21.17 32.12
N ARG A 467 -43.60 21.99 31.13
CA ARG A 467 -42.31 21.91 30.42
C ARG A 467 -41.17 21.98 31.45
N ASN A 468 -40.15 21.16 31.30
CA ASN A 468 -38.79 21.48 31.73
C ASN A 468 -37.75 20.77 30.86
N ASN A 469 -36.85 21.57 30.30
CA ASN A 469 -35.60 21.17 29.68
C ASN A 469 -34.70 20.47 30.71
N VAL A 470 -34.13 19.31 30.36
CA VAL A 470 -32.89 18.85 30.99
C VAL A 470 -31.93 18.33 29.91
N LYS A 471 -30.71 18.84 30.05
CA LYS A 471 -29.54 18.62 29.22
C LYS A 471 -29.09 17.16 29.25
N THR A 472 -28.64 16.72 28.08
CA THR A 472 -27.75 15.59 27.84
C THR A 472 -26.54 15.66 28.77
N ILE A 473 -26.30 14.58 29.52
CA ILE A 473 -24.99 14.21 30.07
C ILE A 473 -24.76 12.76 29.63
N VAL A 474 -23.66 12.55 28.90
CA VAL A 474 -23.14 11.23 28.53
C VAL A 474 -21.93 10.94 29.41
N ILE A 475 -21.97 9.79 30.06
CA ILE A 475 -20.88 9.02 30.69
C ILE A 475 -21.35 7.55 30.49
N ASP A 476 -20.63 6.58 29.91
CA ASP A 476 -19.21 6.37 29.58
C ASP A 476 -18.94 6.22 28.07
#